data_AF-A0A7C9E205-F1
#
_entry.id   AF-A0A7C9E205-F1
#
_cell.length_a   1.000
_cell.length_b   1.000
_cell.length_c   1.000
_cell.angle_alpha   90.00
_cell.angle_beta   90.00
_cell.angle_gamma   90.00
#
_symmetry.space_group_name_H-M   'P 1'
#
loop_
_entity.id
_entity.type
_entity.pdbx_description
1 polymer ?
#
loop_
_entity_poly.entity_id
_entity_poly.type
_entity_poly.pdbx_seq_one_letter_code
_entity_poly.pdbx_strand_id
1 'polypeptide(L)'
;LGSKPHRSVTELSKAYGPLMSLKLGSITTVVISSPDVAKEMFLKHDLAFSSRQIPDAGRIVDHHKFSIVWLPVGPKWRDLRKLLAIQLFTNQQLDASQGLRKKKVDELVQFAKGRSERGLAIDIGKAVSTTSLNLLSN
;
A
#
# COMPACT_ATOMS: atom_id res chain seq x y z
N LEU A 1 -17.15 7.38 -12.44
CA LEU A 1 -16.89 6.51 -11.26
C LEU A 1 -17.22 7.16 -9.90
N GLY A 2 -17.47 8.48 -9.83
CA GLY A 2 -17.89 9.16 -8.61
C GLY A 2 -16.78 9.32 -7.56
N SER A 3 -17.15 9.77 -6.35
CA SER A 3 -16.21 10.04 -5.25
C SER A 3 -15.66 8.78 -4.57
N LYS A 4 -16.28 7.61 -4.81
CA LYS A 4 -15.82 6.31 -4.30
C LYS A 4 -15.66 5.31 -5.43
N PRO A 5 -14.63 5.44 -6.29
CA PRO A 5 -14.46 4.62 -7.49
C PRO A 5 -14.50 3.12 -7.22
N HIS A 6 -13.87 2.65 -6.13
CA HIS A 6 -13.86 1.23 -5.75
C HIS A 6 -15.27 0.66 -5.55
N ARG A 7 -16.22 1.43 -4.96
CA ARG A 7 -17.61 0.97 -4.78
C ARG A 7 -18.35 0.89 -6.11
N SER A 8 -18.21 1.93 -6.93
CA SER A 8 -18.83 1.97 -8.27
C SER A 8 -18.34 0.81 -9.13
N VAL A 9 -17.04 0.49 -9.06
CA VAL A 9 -16.43 -0.65 -9.76
C VAL A 9 -16.96 -1.99 -9.21
N THR A 10 -17.17 -2.13 -7.90
CA THR A 10 -17.82 -3.32 -7.32
C THR A 10 -19.25 -3.50 -7.78
N GLU A 11 -20.05 -2.43 -7.90
CA GLU A 11 -21.41 -2.56 -8.43
C GLU A 11 -21.41 -2.95 -9.91
N LEU A 12 -20.48 -2.41 -10.71
CA LEU A 12 -20.31 -2.81 -12.10
C LEU A 12 -19.91 -4.28 -12.22
N SER A 13 -19.01 -4.80 -11.37
CA SER A 13 -18.62 -6.22 -11.45
C SER A 13 -19.76 -7.18 -11.15
N LYS A 14 -20.80 -6.77 -10.41
CA LYS A 14 -22.00 -7.59 -10.21
C LYS A 14 -22.81 -7.76 -11.50
N ALA A 15 -22.78 -6.76 -12.39
CA ALA A 15 -23.50 -6.78 -13.66
C ALA A 15 -22.67 -7.41 -14.81
N TYR A 16 -21.37 -7.11 -14.86
CA TYR A 16 -20.48 -7.51 -15.96
C TYR A 16 -19.61 -8.72 -15.64
N GLY A 17 -19.64 -9.22 -14.41
CA GLY A 17 -18.88 -10.36 -13.95
C GLY A 17 -17.52 -10.02 -13.32
N PRO A 18 -16.82 -11.05 -12.81
CA PRO A 18 -15.62 -10.88 -11.98
C PRO A 18 -14.38 -10.40 -12.75
N LEU A 19 -14.42 -10.45 -14.07
CA LEU A 19 -13.38 -9.98 -14.98
C LEU A 19 -14.06 -9.09 -16.03
N MET A 20 -13.83 -7.79 -15.96
CA MET A 20 -14.46 -6.83 -16.87
C MET A 20 -13.46 -5.79 -17.38
N SER A 21 -13.75 -5.20 -18.54
CA SER A 21 -12.94 -4.12 -19.12
C SER A 21 -13.63 -2.77 -18.97
N LEU A 22 -12.88 -1.76 -18.52
CA LEU A 22 -13.30 -0.37 -18.40
C LEU A 22 -12.36 0.53 -19.19
N LYS A 23 -12.89 1.60 -19.78
CA LYS A 23 -12.06 2.69 -20.31
C LYS A 23 -12.02 3.84 -19.31
N LEU A 24 -10.84 4.12 -18.75
CA LEU A 24 -10.57 5.26 -17.88
C LEU A 24 -9.91 6.36 -18.72
N GLY A 25 -10.76 7.19 -19.34
CA GLY A 25 -10.29 8.12 -20.38
C GLY A 25 -9.79 7.36 -21.59
N SER A 26 -8.52 7.57 -21.97
CA SER A 26 -7.86 6.83 -23.06
C SER A 26 -7.23 5.50 -22.63
N ILE A 27 -7.23 5.18 -21.33
CA ILE A 27 -6.58 3.98 -20.78
C ILE A 27 -7.60 2.85 -20.69
N THR A 28 -7.33 1.73 -21.37
CA THR A 28 -8.07 0.49 -21.15
C THR A 28 -7.59 -0.18 -19.87
N THR A 29 -8.52 -0.50 -18.96
CA THR A 29 -8.25 -1.09 -17.66
C THR A 29 -9.07 -2.35 -17.49
N VAL A 30 -8.41 -3.46 -17.16
CA VAL A 30 -9.07 -4.71 -16.78
C VAL A 30 -9.25 -4.71 -15.27
N VAL A 31 -10.48 -4.93 -14.81
CA VAL A 31 -10.83 -5.07 -13.40
C VAL A 31 -10.97 -6.53 -13.06
N ILE A 32 -10.27 -6.94 -12.00
CA ILE A 32 -10.35 -8.26 -11.39
C ILE A 32 -11.06 -8.11 -10.04
N SER A 33 -12.14 -8.86 -9.84
CA SER A 33 -13.02 -8.73 -8.66
C SER A 33 -13.45 -10.08 -8.06
N SER A 34 -12.70 -11.15 -8.37
CA SER A 34 -12.85 -12.47 -7.75
C SER A 34 -11.50 -12.98 -7.22
N PRO A 35 -11.46 -13.64 -6.05
CA PRO A 35 -10.24 -14.28 -5.55
C PRO A 35 -9.70 -15.35 -6.51
N ASP A 36 -10.56 -16.10 -7.21
CA ASP A 36 -10.12 -17.17 -8.11
C ASP A 36 -9.37 -16.61 -9.32
N VAL A 37 -9.92 -15.53 -9.91
CA VAL A 37 -9.29 -14.83 -11.04
C VAL A 37 -8.00 -14.14 -10.58
N ALA A 38 -8.01 -13.52 -9.38
CA ALA A 38 -6.82 -12.91 -8.81
C ALA A 38 -5.71 -13.95 -8.55
N LYS A 39 -6.05 -15.14 -8.07
CA LYS A 39 -5.11 -16.24 -7.86
C LYS A 39 -4.48 -16.69 -9.18
N GLU A 40 -5.30 -16.88 -10.22
CA GLU A 40 -4.81 -17.27 -11.54
C GLU A 40 -3.83 -16.22 -12.11
N MET A 41 -4.19 -14.94 -12.03
CA MET A 41 -3.36 -13.86 -12.59
C MET A 41 -2.11 -13.55 -11.78
N PHE A 42 -2.21 -13.51 -10.45
CA PHE A 42 -1.11 -13.03 -9.59
C PHE A 42 -0.29 -14.14 -8.93
N LEU A 43 -0.65 -15.42 -9.08
CA LEU A 43 0.21 -16.54 -8.68
C LEU A 43 0.70 -17.36 -9.88
N LYS A 44 -0.19 -17.74 -10.81
CA LYS A 44 0.18 -18.60 -11.93
C LYS A 44 0.76 -17.82 -13.12
N HIS A 45 0.26 -16.61 -13.35
CA HIS A 45 0.72 -15.71 -14.41
C HIS A 45 1.40 -14.44 -13.87
N ASP A 46 1.93 -14.51 -12.66
CA ASP A 46 2.44 -13.36 -11.88
C ASP A 46 3.44 -12.49 -12.66
N LEU A 47 4.37 -13.10 -13.39
CA LEU A 47 5.37 -12.40 -14.18
C LEU A 47 4.75 -11.55 -15.31
N ALA A 48 3.70 -12.06 -15.97
CA ALA A 48 3.01 -11.33 -17.04
C ALA A 48 2.30 -10.08 -16.51
N PHE A 49 1.84 -10.12 -15.26
CA PHE A 49 1.15 -9.01 -14.58
C PHE A 49 2.04 -8.23 -13.61
N SER A 50 3.35 -8.45 -13.63
CA SER A 50 4.30 -7.82 -12.70
C SER A 50 4.68 -6.38 -13.06
N SER A 51 4.46 -6.01 -14.32
CA SER A 51 4.68 -4.65 -14.83
C SER A 51 3.65 -3.67 -14.28
N ARG A 52 4.04 -2.40 -14.14
CA ARG A 52 3.20 -1.36 -13.54
C ARG A 52 2.99 -0.21 -14.50
N GLN A 53 1.75 0.25 -14.59
CA GLN A 53 1.46 1.53 -15.24
C GLN A 53 1.97 2.66 -14.34
N ILE A 54 2.83 3.53 -14.88
CA ILE A 54 3.45 4.62 -14.14
C ILE A 54 2.61 5.90 -14.35
N PRO A 55 1.96 6.44 -13.31
CA PRO A 55 1.28 7.74 -13.42
C PRO A 55 2.31 8.87 -13.58
N ASP A 56 1.90 10.00 -14.16
CA ASP A 56 2.79 11.14 -14.42
C ASP A 56 3.47 11.66 -13.15
N ALA A 57 2.76 11.64 -12.01
CA ALA A 57 3.32 11.97 -10.70
C ALA A 57 4.52 11.07 -10.33
N GLY A 58 4.52 9.80 -10.74
CA GLY A 58 5.64 8.88 -10.52
C GLY A 58 6.85 9.15 -11.43
N ARG A 59 6.69 9.97 -12.47
CA ARG A 59 7.76 10.38 -13.39
C ARG A 59 8.49 11.64 -12.95
N ILE A 60 7.90 12.41 -12.04
CA ILE A 60 8.53 13.60 -11.45
C ILE A 60 9.89 13.19 -10.88
N VAL A 61 10.91 14.02 -11.16
CA VAL A 61 12.32 13.81 -10.78
C VAL A 61 12.87 12.41 -11.13
N ASP A 62 12.36 11.81 -12.22
CA ASP A 62 12.74 10.47 -12.66
C ASP A 62 12.52 9.37 -11.61
N HIS A 63 11.64 9.58 -10.63
CA HIS A 63 11.46 8.67 -9.50
C HIS A 63 11.19 7.22 -9.92
N HIS A 64 10.38 7.00 -10.97
CA HIS A 64 10.11 5.67 -11.52
C HIS A 64 11.35 4.87 -11.98
N LYS A 65 12.45 5.54 -12.36
CA LYS A 65 13.69 4.88 -12.83
C LYS A 65 14.52 4.26 -11.69
N PHE A 66 14.21 4.63 -10.44
CA PHE A 66 14.97 4.22 -9.26
C PHE A 66 14.09 3.62 -8.17
N SER A 67 12.78 3.87 -8.19
CA SER A 67 11.84 3.40 -7.19
C SER A 67 11.54 1.91 -7.32
N ILE A 68 11.67 1.17 -6.22
CA ILE A 68 11.25 -0.24 -6.14
C ILE A 68 9.74 -0.43 -6.39
N VAL A 69 8.96 0.63 -6.20
CA VAL A 69 7.50 0.62 -6.44
C VAL A 69 7.18 0.63 -7.93
N TRP A 70 8.03 1.19 -8.79
CA TRP A 70 7.73 1.41 -10.22
C TRP A 70 8.65 0.67 -11.19
N LEU A 71 9.85 0.28 -10.75
CA LEU A 71 10.79 -0.47 -11.57
C LEU A 71 10.14 -1.78 -12.08
N PRO A 72 10.32 -2.12 -13.38
CA PRO A 72 9.88 -3.41 -13.89
C PRO A 72 10.70 -4.54 -13.25
N VAL A 73 10.15 -5.75 -13.26
CA VAL A 73 10.87 -6.93 -12.75
C VAL A 73 12.10 -7.18 -13.61
N GLY A 74 13.27 -7.08 -12.98
CA GLY A 74 14.57 -7.24 -13.60
C GLY A 74 15.67 -7.25 -12.54
N PRO A 75 16.96 -7.37 -12.92
CA PRO A 75 18.08 -7.49 -11.97
C PRO A 75 18.06 -6.39 -10.89
N LYS A 76 18.00 -5.12 -11.28
CA LYS A 76 17.95 -3.97 -10.36
C LYS A 76 16.80 -4.06 -9.35
N TRP A 77 15.59 -4.41 -9.80
CA TRP A 77 14.44 -4.55 -8.91
C TRP A 77 14.60 -5.73 -7.94
N ARG A 78 15.13 -6.86 -8.43
CA ARG A 78 15.39 -8.06 -7.62
C ARG A 78 16.45 -7.80 -6.55
N ASP A 79 17.52 -7.07 -6.89
CA ASP A 79 18.57 -6.71 -5.95
C ASP A 79 18.03 -5.79 -4.83
N LEU A 80 17.24 -4.78 -5.19
CA LEU A 80 16.57 -3.91 -4.20
C LEU A 80 15.61 -4.72 -3.31
N ARG A 81 14.78 -5.60 -3.88
CA ARG A 81 13.87 -6.48 -3.11
C ARG A 81 14.63 -7.38 -2.16
N LYS A 82 15.73 -7.99 -2.63
CA LYS A 82 16.58 -8.86 -1.82
C LYS A 82 17.22 -8.08 -0.67
N LEU A 83 17.75 -6.89 -0.95
CA LEU A 83 18.32 -6.01 0.08
C LEU A 83 17.30 -5.68 1.16
N LEU A 84 16.09 -5.24 0.79
CA LEU A 84 15.03 -4.97 1.76
C LEU A 84 14.70 -6.20 2.62
N ALA A 85 14.58 -7.38 2.00
CA ALA A 85 14.22 -8.61 2.68
C ALA A 85 15.28 -9.07 3.68
N ILE A 86 16.57 -8.95 3.33
CA ILE A 86 17.67 -9.46 4.17
C ILE A 86 18.23 -8.42 5.14
N GLN A 87 18.02 -7.12 4.90
CA GLN A 87 18.60 -6.05 5.74
C GLN A 87 17.57 -5.25 6.54
N LEU A 88 16.33 -5.09 6.07
CA LEU A 88 15.35 -4.22 6.73
C LEU A 88 14.18 -4.99 7.35
N PHE A 89 13.69 -6.01 6.66
CA PHE A 89 12.47 -6.72 7.06
C PHE A 89 12.73 -8.13 7.61
N THR A 90 13.94 -8.39 8.11
CA THR A 90 14.21 -9.64 8.84
C THR A 90 13.59 -9.59 10.22
N ASN A 91 13.24 -10.75 10.79
CA ASN A 91 12.73 -10.83 12.16
C ASN A 91 13.68 -10.16 13.16
N GLN A 92 15.00 -10.39 13.03
CA GLN A 92 16.00 -9.78 13.88
C GLN A 92 15.94 -8.24 13.85
N GLN A 93 15.80 -7.63 12.67
CA GLN A 93 15.74 -6.17 12.53
C GLN A 93 14.41 -5.61 13.03
N LEU A 94 13.32 -6.33 12.80
CA LEU A 94 12.00 -5.99 13.35
C LEU A 94 12.00 -6.06 14.88
N ASP A 95 12.63 -7.06 15.47
CA ASP A 95 12.75 -7.24 16.92
C ASP A 95 13.66 -6.18 17.53
N ALA A 96 14.80 -5.89 16.90
CA ALA A 96 15.73 -4.85 17.34
C ALA A 96 15.07 -3.46 17.42
N SER A 97 14.16 -3.16 16.51
CA SER A 97 13.39 -1.90 16.47
C SER A 97 12.05 -1.97 17.21
N GLN A 98 11.68 -3.10 17.81
CA GLN A 98 10.41 -3.28 18.51
C GLN A 98 10.23 -2.29 19.66
N GLY A 99 11.27 -2.04 20.45
CA GLY A 99 11.21 -1.11 21.59
C GLY A 99 10.86 0.32 21.17
N LEU A 100 11.43 0.79 20.05
CA LEU A 100 11.13 2.10 19.48
C LEU A 100 9.67 2.18 19.03
N ARG A 101 9.18 1.15 18.32
CA ARG A 101 7.78 1.09 17.89
C ARG A 101 6.82 1.06 19.08
N LYS A 102 7.12 0.24 20.10
CA LYS A 102 6.34 0.16 21.34
C LYS A 102 6.24 1.53 22.01
N LYS A 103 7.36 2.26 22.13
CA LYS A 103 7.38 3.61 22.68
C LYS A 103 6.40 4.55 21.97
N LYS A 104 6.32 4.50 20.63
CA LYS A 104 5.38 5.35 19.86
C LYS A 104 3.92 4.98 20.05
N VAL A 105 3.64 3.70 20.27
CA VAL A 105 2.29 3.25 20.65
C VAL A 105 1.96 3.68 22.08
N ASP A 106 2.91 3.55 23.02
CA ASP A 106 2.72 3.99 24.40
C ASP A 106 2.47 5.51 24.48
N GLU A 107 3.20 6.31 23.71
CA GLU A 107 2.97 7.76 23.57
C GLU A 107 1.54 8.07 23.08
N LEU A 108 1.02 7.33 22.10
CA LEU A 108 -0.37 7.45 21.62
C LEU A 108 -1.38 7.10 22.71
N VAL A 109 -1.13 6.03 23.48
CA VAL A 109 -2.00 5.63 24.60
C VAL A 109 -2.02 6.69 25.69
N GLN A 110 -0.87 7.26 26.07
CA GLN A 110 -0.80 8.33 27.06
C GLN A 110 -1.51 9.60 26.56
N PHE A 111 -1.33 9.96 25.29
CA PHE A 111 -2.07 11.06 24.67
C PHE A 111 -3.59 10.82 24.78
N ALA A 112 -4.06 9.62 24.45
CA ALA A 112 -5.47 9.28 24.52
C ALA A 112 -6.00 9.31 25.97
N LYS A 113 -5.24 8.78 26.92
CA LYS A 113 -5.56 8.81 28.35
C LYS A 113 -5.72 10.25 28.86
N GLY A 114 -4.75 11.13 28.58
CA GLY A 114 -4.82 12.52 28.97
C GLY A 114 -5.95 13.31 28.29
N ARG A 115 -6.44 12.89 27.12
CA ARG A 115 -7.65 13.46 26.51
C ARG A 115 -8.91 12.94 27.22
N SER A 116 -8.97 11.64 27.51
CA SER A 116 -10.06 10.99 28.23
C SER A 116 -10.29 11.59 29.62
N GLU A 117 -9.23 11.80 30.40
CA GLU A 117 -9.30 12.40 31.75
C GLU A 117 -9.89 13.82 31.74
N ARG A 118 -9.75 14.53 30.62
CA ARG A 118 -10.32 15.87 30.41
C ARG A 118 -11.68 15.85 29.69
N GLY A 119 -12.23 14.67 29.40
CA GLY A 119 -13.48 14.53 28.64
C GLY A 119 -13.38 15.04 27.20
N LEU A 120 -12.18 15.08 26.61
CA LEU A 120 -11.95 15.64 25.28
C LEU A 120 -11.97 14.56 24.20
N ALA A 121 -12.68 14.81 23.11
CA ALA A 121 -12.70 13.94 21.93
C ALA A 121 -11.30 13.81 21.29
N ILE A 122 -11.07 12.71 20.57
CA ILE A 122 -9.84 12.47 19.82
C ILE A 122 -10.18 12.35 18.34
N ASP A 123 -9.46 13.08 17.50
CA ASP A 123 -9.42 12.80 16.07
C ASP A 123 -8.53 11.58 15.84
N ILE A 124 -9.16 10.41 15.68
CA ILE A 124 -8.48 9.13 15.49
C ILE A 124 -7.69 9.11 14.18
N GLY A 125 -8.21 9.72 13.11
CA GLY A 125 -7.53 9.76 11.81
C GLY A 125 -6.20 10.49 11.92
N LYS A 126 -6.21 11.67 12.54
CA LYS A 126 -4.99 12.44 12.81
C LYS A 126 -4.05 11.69 13.75
N ALA A 127 -4.56 11.15 14.85
CA ALA A 127 -3.74 10.46 15.84
C ALA A 127 -3.01 9.24 15.24
N VAL A 128 -3.75 8.37 14.53
CA VAL A 128 -3.18 7.17 13.89
C VAL A 128 -2.21 7.56 12.78
N SER A 129 -2.52 8.58 11.97
CA SER A 129 -1.61 9.04 10.92
C SER A 129 -0.30 9.57 11.51
N THR A 130 -0.35 10.39 12.57
CA THR A 130 0.85 10.88 13.25
C THR A 130 1.65 9.75 13.86
N THR A 131 1.01 8.81 14.56
CA THR A 131 1.70 7.65 15.14
C THR A 131 2.32 6.77 14.06
N SER A 132 1.65 6.56 12.92
CA SER A 132 2.18 5.76 11.81
C SER A 132 3.43 6.38 11.20
N LEU A 133 3.46 7.70 11.02
CA LEU A 133 4.65 8.41 10.57
C LEU A 133 5.79 8.30 11.59
N ASN A 134 5.48 8.49 12.88
CA ASN A 134 6.45 8.33 13.94
C ASN A 134 7.00 6.90 14.00
N LEU A 135 6.18 5.87 13.76
CA LEU A 135 6.64 4.47 13.71
C LEU A 135 7.69 4.22 12.62
N LEU A 136 7.56 4.91 11.47
CA LEU A 136 8.47 4.77 10.34
C LEU A 136 9.77 5.59 10.48
N SER A 137 9.75 6.68 11.23
CA SER A 137 10.85 7.65 11.31
C SER A 137 11.81 7.46 12.48
N ASN A 138 11.63 6.44 13.33
CA ASN A 138 12.43 6.24 14.55
C ASN A 138 13.83 5.71 14.27
#